data_AF-A0A511JFD0-F1
#
_entry.id   AF-A0A511JFD0-F1
#
_cell.length_a   1.000
_cell.length_b   1.000
_cell.length_c   1.000
_cell.angle_alpha   90.00
_cell.angle_beta   90.00
_cell.angle_gamma   90.00
#
_symmetry.space_group_name_H-M   'P 1'
#
loop_
_entity.id
_entity.type
_entity.pdbx_description
1 polymer ?
#
loop_
_entity_poly.entity_id
_entity_poly.type
_entity_poly.pdbx_seq_one_letter_code
_entity_poly.pdbx_strand_id
1 'polypeptide(L)'
;MTREHTERPVVAVIDSGIAAETRADGWLAAVERHGGADAESNIDPVDYLGDGSDRLELSAGHGTFVAGIVAQVCPTADLVMYRAVPADGVGTELDVARAMVRAAEDGAHILNLSLGHQSERDEPSLPLAAAVARIRQIEAERKEEIVVVAAAGNFGDDRPTWPAALHDVVAVGSVDTDLRTSAWSSRGAWVDVATVGRGVLSTYVRGQSYDEGGSVVDEFGDNAFARWTGTSFAAPQVAGAVAQEMVRAGVGARSALRTVLAGAVRVGREGTPVLTVLPGM
;
A
#
# COMPACT_ATOMS: atom_id res chain seq x y z
N MET A 1 13.55 29.23 11.69
CA MET A 1 14.60 28.29 11.25
C MET A 1 13.91 26.97 10.93
N THR A 2 13.57 26.76 9.67
CA THR A 2 13.11 25.47 9.16
C THR A 2 14.32 24.55 9.12
N ARG A 3 14.28 23.43 9.87
CA ARG A 3 15.26 22.35 9.66
C ARG A 3 15.10 21.90 8.22
N GLU A 4 16.16 21.93 7.41
CA GLU A 4 16.18 21.17 6.16
C GLU A 4 15.96 19.70 6.53
N HIS A 5 14.88 19.11 6.01
CA HIS A 5 14.66 17.68 6.10
C HIS A 5 15.60 17.03 5.09
N THR A 6 16.83 16.75 5.51
CA THR A 6 17.90 16.18 4.67
C THR A 6 17.87 14.65 4.64
N GLU A 7 16.94 14.02 5.35
CA GLU A 7 16.78 12.57 5.37
C GLU A 7 15.79 12.12 4.29
N ARG A 8 16.11 10.98 3.66
CA ARG A 8 15.24 10.37 2.67
C ARG A 8 13.92 9.96 3.33
N PRO A 9 12.76 10.16 2.68
CA PRO A 9 11.50 9.69 3.22
C PRO A 9 11.52 8.17 3.35
N VAL A 10 11.13 7.70 4.53
CA VAL A 10 10.94 6.27 4.82
C VAL A 10 9.48 5.93 4.58
N VAL A 11 9.22 5.04 3.61
CA VAL A 11 7.89 4.51 3.32
C VAL A 11 7.81 3.05 3.79
N ALA A 12 7.00 2.82 4.82
CA ALA A 12 6.69 1.49 5.31
C ALA A 12 5.52 0.90 4.52
N VAL A 13 5.72 -0.27 3.92
CA VAL A 13 4.68 -1.05 3.24
C VAL A 13 4.26 -2.19 4.16
N ILE A 14 3.02 -2.13 4.64
CA ILE A 14 2.44 -3.14 5.54
C ILE A 14 1.53 -4.04 4.71
N ASP A 15 2.02 -5.24 4.38
CA ASP A 15 1.44 -6.07 3.32
C ASP A 15 1.82 -7.57 3.45
N SER A 16 1.83 -8.35 2.36
CA SER A 16 2.18 -9.77 2.30
C SER A 16 3.67 -10.08 2.52
N GLY A 17 4.50 -9.03 2.48
CA GLY A 17 5.95 -9.14 2.50
C GLY A 17 6.58 -8.88 1.14
N ILE A 18 7.89 -9.12 1.05
CA ILE A 18 8.71 -8.92 -0.15
C ILE A 18 9.24 -10.26 -0.65
N ALA A 19 9.37 -10.37 -1.97
CA ALA A 19 9.96 -11.52 -2.62
C ALA A 19 11.31 -11.89 -1.96
N ALA A 20 11.48 -13.17 -1.62
CA ALA A 20 12.72 -13.69 -1.04
C ALA A 20 13.94 -13.40 -1.92
N GLU A 21 13.75 -13.49 -3.24
CA GLU A 21 14.81 -13.25 -4.19
C GLU A 21 15.02 -11.76 -4.44
N THR A 22 16.29 -11.37 -4.55
CA THR A 22 16.65 -10.04 -5.00
C THR A 22 16.65 -10.00 -6.52
N ARG A 23 15.99 -9.00 -7.08
CA ARG A 23 15.92 -8.81 -8.53
C ARG A 23 17.27 -8.40 -9.10
N ALA A 24 17.67 -9.01 -10.20
CA ALA A 24 18.93 -8.71 -10.87
C ALA A 24 18.90 -7.39 -11.66
N ASP A 25 17.70 -6.88 -11.96
CA ASP A 25 17.49 -5.61 -12.67
C ASP A 25 17.58 -4.37 -11.76
N GLY A 26 17.89 -4.56 -10.47
CA GLY A 26 18.09 -3.49 -9.49
C GLY A 26 16.81 -2.97 -8.84
N TRP A 27 15.63 -3.36 -9.31
CA TRP A 27 14.37 -2.98 -8.66
C TRP A 27 14.29 -3.58 -7.25
N LEU A 28 13.94 -2.74 -6.26
CA LEU A 28 13.79 -3.14 -4.86
C LEU A 28 15.04 -3.80 -4.26
N ALA A 29 16.22 -3.58 -4.86
CA ALA A 29 17.48 -4.15 -4.38
C ALA A 29 17.92 -3.56 -3.03
N ALA A 30 17.51 -2.33 -2.73
CA ALA A 30 17.79 -1.66 -1.46
C ALA A 30 16.83 -2.07 -0.32
N VAL A 31 15.75 -2.80 -0.63
CA VAL A 31 14.81 -3.28 0.39
C VAL A 31 15.45 -4.44 1.13
N GLU A 32 15.68 -4.27 2.43
CA GLU A 32 16.25 -5.31 3.27
C GLU A 32 15.30 -6.52 3.37
N ARG A 33 15.89 -7.71 3.37
CA ARG A 33 15.19 -8.99 3.42
C ARG A 33 15.59 -9.72 4.69
N HIS A 34 14.63 -9.85 5.59
CA HIS A 34 14.78 -10.51 6.88
C HIS A 34 13.91 -11.76 6.85
N GLY A 35 14.53 -12.92 6.68
CA GLY A 35 13.84 -14.22 6.69
C GLY A 35 13.71 -14.79 8.10
N GLY A 36 12.81 -15.75 8.27
CA GLY A 36 12.57 -16.41 9.55
C GLY A 36 11.17 -17.01 9.62
N ALA A 37 10.94 -17.87 10.61
CA ALA A 37 9.61 -18.41 10.91
C ALA A 37 8.81 -17.53 11.88
N ASP A 38 9.39 -16.41 12.35
CA ASP A 38 8.77 -15.50 13.31
C ASP A 38 7.99 -14.37 12.62
N ALA A 39 7.32 -13.57 13.44
CA ALA A 39 6.55 -12.40 13.00
C ALA A 39 7.42 -11.24 12.50
N GLU A 40 8.75 -11.32 12.69
CA GLU A 40 9.68 -10.27 12.24
C GLU A 40 10.13 -10.50 10.79
N SER A 41 9.94 -11.71 10.26
CA SER A 41 10.19 -12.04 8.86
C SER A 41 9.34 -11.18 7.92
N ASN A 42 10.00 -10.48 6.99
CA ASN A 42 9.34 -9.67 5.98
C ASN A 42 9.23 -10.36 4.61
N ILE A 43 9.66 -11.63 4.52
CA ILE A 43 9.61 -12.41 3.30
C ILE A 43 8.19 -12.88 3.01
N ASP A 44 7.72 -12.63 1.79
CA ASP A 44 6.53 -13.25 1.23
C ASP A 44 6.85 -14.72 0.90
N PRO A 45 6.20 -15.70 1.56
CA PRO A 45 6.47 -17.11 1.29
C PRO A 45 6.07 -17.54 -0.12
N VAL A 46 5.20 -16.79 -0.83
CA VAL A 46 4.63 -16.98 -2.18
C VAL A 46 3.94 -18.34 -2.46
N ASP A 47 4.52 -19.44 -1.99
CA ASP A 47 3.97 -20.79 -1.87
C ASP A 47 3.62 -21.02 -0.39
N TYR A 48 2.38 -20.73 -0.02
CA TYR A 48 1.91 -20.91 1.35
C TYR A 48 1.78 -22.40 1.74
N LEU A 49 1.46 -23.27 0.77
CA LEU A 49 1.27 -24.70 1.00
C LEU A 49 2.60 -25.44 1.16
N GLY A 50 3.69 -24.85 0.68
CA GLY A 50 5.04 -25.42 0.74
C GLY A 50 5.14 -26.73 -0.04
N ASP A 51 4.33 -26.88 -1.08
CA ASP A 51 4.30 -28.10 -1.89
C ASP A 51 5.40 -28.13 -2.96
N GLY A 52 6.16 -27.02 -3.08
CA GLY A 52 7.28 -26.89 -3.99
C GLY A 52 6.86 -26.76 -5.45
N SER A 53 5.58 -26.49 -5.71
CA SER A 53 5.10 -26.11 -7.03
C SER A 53 5.45 -24.64 -7.31
N ASP A 54 5.52 -24.29 -8.60
CA ASP A 54 5.63 -22.89 -9.02
C ASP A 54 4.29 -22.14 -8.87
N ARG A 55 3.29 -22.72 -8.17
CA ARG A 55 1.96 -22.14 -8.08
C ARG A 55 1.92 -20.97 -7.12
N LEU A 56 1.47 -19.83 -7.64
CA LEU A 56 1.24 -18.64 -6.85
C LEU A 56 -0.14 -18.71 -6.17
N GLU A 57 -0.14 -18.43 -4.88
CA GLU A 57 -1.37 -18.17 -4.12
C GLU A 57 -2.04 -16.86 -4.56
N LEU A 58 -3.31 -16.70 -4.21
CA LEU A 58 -4.14 -15.57 -4.67
C LEU A 58 -3.52 -14.20 -4.39
N SER A 59 -2.85 -14.02 -3.25
CA SER A 59 -2.20 -12.76 -2.87
C SER A 59 -0.68 -12.83 -2.92
N ALA A 60 -0.10 -13.88 -3.51
CA ALA A 60 1.34 -14.02 -3.63
C ALA A 60 1.93 -12.85 -4.45
N GLY A 61 2.99 -12.25 -3.93
CA GLY A 61 3.67 -11.12 -4.56
C GLY A 61 2.95 -9.78 -4.42
N HIS A 62 1.85 -9.70 -3.66
CA HIS A 62 1.09 -8.46 -3.49
C HIS A 62 1.93 -7.34 -2.86
N GLY A 63 2.64 -7.62 -1.75
CA GLY A 63 3.52 -6.63 -1.13
C GLY A 63 4.70 -6.22 -2.02
N THR A 64 5.25 -7.16 -2.80
CA THR A 64 6.28 -6.87 -3.81
C THR A 64 5.76 -5.93 -4.89
N PHE A 65 4.53 -6.15 -5.34
CA PHE A 65 3.84 -5.31 -6.31
C PHE A 65 3.62 -3.89 -5.78
N VAL A 66 3.13 -3.78 -4.55
CA VAL A 66 2.90 -2.52 -3.86
C VAL A 66 4.21 -1.73 -3.68
N ALA A 67 5.28 -2.39 -3.22
CA ALA A 67 6.60 -1.77 -3.08
C ALA A 67 7.14 -1.25 -4.42
N GLY A 68 6.95 -2.00 -5.51
CA GLY A 68 7.31 -1.58 -6.86
C GLY A 68 6.59 -0.31 -7.31
N ILE A 69 5.33 -0.11 -6.92
CA ILE A 69 4.58 1.11 -7.23
C ILE A 69 5.19 2.31 -6.50
N VAL A 70 5.47 2.17 -5.20
CA VAL A 70 6.11 3.25 -4.45
C VAL A 70 7.47 3.61 -5.05
N ALA A 71 8.28 2.59 -5.40
CA ALA A 71 9.59 2.79 -6.04
C ALA A 71 9.49 3.43 -7.44
N GLN A 72 8.41 3.19 -8.19
CA GLN A 72 8.15 3.87 -9.47
C GLN A 72 7.84 5.35 -9.27
N VAL A 73 7.05 5.69 -8.25
CA VAL A 73 6.62 7.07 -7.99
C VAL A 73 7.68 7.90 -7.26
N CYS A 74 8.41 7.29 -6.31
CA CYS A 74 9.52 7.91 -5.59
C CYS A 74 10.72 6.95 -5.50
N PRO A 75 11.60 6.92 -6.53
CA PRO A 75 12.76 6.01 -6.56
C PRO A 75 13.80 6.28 -5.47
N THR A 76 13.75 7.44 -4.83
CA THR A 76 14.69 7.87 -3.79
C THR A 76 14.17 7.65 -2.37
N ALA A 77 12.94 7.18 -2.20
CA ALA A 77 12.42 6.81 -0.88
C ALA A 77 13.12 5.55 -0.37
N ASP A 78 13.34 5.50 0.94
CA ASP A 78 13.79 4.28 1.60
C ASP A 78 12.56 3.43 1.92
N LEU A 79 12.49 2.24 1.34
CA LEU A 79 11.35 1.32 1.46
C LEU A 79 11.61 0.27 2.53
N VAL A 80 10.67 0.12 3.46
CA VAL A 80 10.74 -0.90 4.52
C VAL A 80 9.48 -1.76 4.46
N MET A 81 9.66 -3.07 4.49
CA MET A 81 8.57 -4.04 4.35
C MET A 81 8.20 -4.63 5.70
N TYR A 82 6.92 -4.58 6.02
CA TYR A 82 6.33 -5.21 7.20
C TYR A 82 5.30 -6.23 6.74
N ARG A 83 5.57 -7.50 6.96
CA ARG A 83 4.62 -8.56 6.65
C ARG A 83 3.55 -8.62 7.73
N ALA A 84 2.30 -8.38 7.34
CA ALA A 84 1.14 -8.41 8.24
C ALA A 84 0.01 -9.32 7.74
N VAL A 85 0.09 -9.73 6.47
CA VAL A 85 -0.89 -10.62 5.83
C VAL A 85 -0.14 -11.83 5.26
N PRO A 86 -0.63 -13.07 5.39
CA PRO A 86 -0.04 -14.22 4.71
C PRO A 86 -0.29 -14.19 3.19
N ALA A 87 0.36 -15.09 2.44
CA ALA A 87 0.23 -15.15 0.98
C ALA A 87 -1.17 -15.55 0.47
N ASP A 88 -2.01 -16.13 1.33
CA ASP A 88 -3.43 -16.39 1.04
C ASP A 88 -4.30 -15.12 1.09
N GLY A 89 -3.77 -14.01 1.60
CA GLY A 89 -4.45 -12.71 1.69
C GLY A 89 -5.30 -12.52 2.95
N VAL A 90 -5.30 -13.46 3.91
CA VAL A 90 -6.17 -13.41 5.09
C VAL A 90 -5.36 -13.20 6.36
N GLY A 91 -5.27 -11.94 6.79
CA GLY A 91 -4.59 -11.53 8.03
C GLY A 91 -5.57 -11.16 9.14
N THR A 92 -5.07 -11.06 10.38
CA THR A 92 -5.86 -10.52 11.49
C THR A 92 -5.67 -9.01 11.61
N GLU A 93 -6.71 -8.30 12.04
CA GLU A 93 -6.63 -6.87 12.33
C GLU A 93 -5.56 -6.55 13.38
N LEU A 94 -5.30 -7.48 14.30
CA LEU A 94 -4.29 -7.34 15.34
C LEU A 94 -2.87 -7.38 14.77
N ASP A 95 -2.59 -8.26 13.80
CA ASP A 95 -1.26 -8.35 13.17
C ASP A 95 -0.97 -7.09 12.35
N VAL A 96 -1.97 -6.61 11.60
CA VAL A 96 -1.89 -5.33 10.90
C VAL A 96 -1.66 -4.17 11.88
N ALA A 97 -2.43 -4.11 12.97
CA ALA A 97 -2.26 -3.08 14.00
C ALA A 97 -0.86 -3.10 14.65
N ARG A 98 -0.30 -4.30 14.89
CA ARG A 98 1.07 -4.45 15.41
C ARG A 98 2.11 -3.95 14.40
N ALA A 99 1.98 -4.32 13.13
CA ALA A 99 2.88 -3.88 12.06
C ALA A 99 2.82 -2.35 11.87
N MET A 100 1.63 -1.75 11.97
CA MET A 100 1.45 -0.29 11.95
C MET A 100 2.22 0.41 13.08
N VAL A 101 2.06 -0.07 14.31
CA VAL A 101 2.77 0.52 15.46
C VAL A 101 4.27 0.33 15.33
N ARG A 102 4.74 -0.86 14.95
CA ARG A 102 6.17 -1.16 14.75
C ARG A 102 6.77 -0.25 13.69
N ALA A 103 6.14 -0.11 12.52
CA ALA A 103 6.62 0.78 11.46
C ALA A 103 6.76 2.23 11.92
N ALA A 104 5.81 2.74 12.72
CA ALA A 104 5.91 4.07 13.31
C ALA A 104 7.04 4.17 14.35
N GLU A 105 7.22 3.14 15.19
CA GLU A 105 8.33 3.08 16.15
C GLU A 105 9.71 2.97 15.48
N ASP A 106 9.77 2.42 14.28
CA ASP A 106 10.99 2.34 13.47
C ASP A 106 11.29 3.64 12.69
N GLY A 107 10.42 4.66 12.79
CA GLY A 107 10.65 5.98 12.18
C GLY A 107 10.12 6.11 10.74
N ALA A 108 9.13 5.31 10.35
CA ALA A 108 8.47 5.50 9.07
C ALA A 108 7.74 6.85 9.00
N HIS A 109 7.93 7.57 7.91
CA HIS A 109 7.25 8.85 7.65
C HIS A 109 5.87 8.63 7.02
N ILE A 110 5.74 7.55 6.24
CA ILE A 110 4.53 7.18 5.52
C ILE A 110 4.29 5.69 5.71
N LEU A 111 3.09 5.31 6.14
CA LEU A 111 2.63 3.92 6.18
C LEU A 111 1.65 3.70 5.03
N ASN A 112 1.95 2.75 4.15
CA ASN A 112 1.04 2.30 3.11
C ASN A 112 0.38 0.98 3.51
N LEU A 113 -0.95 0.96 3.53
CA LEU A 113 -1.78 -0.21 3.79
C LEU A 113 -2.65 -0.49 2.57
N SER A 114 -2.15 -1.35 1.68
CA SER A 114 -2.85 -1.78 0.48
C SER A 114 -3.83 -2.94 0.76
N LEU A 115 -4.51 -2.85 1.91
CA LEU A 115 -5.38 -3.87 2.48
C LEU A 115 -6.55 -3.21 3.22
N GLY A 116 -7.59 -3.98 3.49
CA GLY A 116 -8.69 -3.54 4.34
C GLY A 116 -9.86 -4.49 4.37
N HIS A 117 -10.81 -4.25 5.27
CA HIS A 117 -12.02 -5.05 5.42
C HIS A 117 -13.24 -4.21 5.78
N GLN A 118 -14.43 -4.77 5.60
CA GLN A 118 -15.69 -4.22 6.11
C GLN A 118 -16.15 -5.04 7.31
N SER A 119 -16.37 -4.39 8.45
CA SER A 119 -16.93 -5.03 9.64
C SER A 119 -18.42 -5.26 9.51
N GLU A 120 -18.99 -6.25 10.21
CA GLU A 120 -20.42 -6.62 10.06
C GLU A 120 -21.42 -5.47 10.34
N ARG A 121 -21.02 -4.51 11.18
CA ARG A 121 -21.89 -3.40 11.63
C ARG A 121 -21.39 -2.03 11.18
N ASP A 122 -20.44 -2.00 10.25
CA ASP A 122 -19.77 -0.77 9.83
C ASP A 122 -19.10 -0.01 10.99
N GLU A 123 -18.81 -0.73 12.09
CA GLU A 123 -18.14 -0.21 13.28
C GLU A 123 -16.61 -0.22 13.10
N PRO A 124 -15.89 0.79 13.61
CA PRO A 124 -14.44 0.83 13.54
C PRO A 124 -13.78 -0.39 14.18
N SER A 125 -12.79 -0.94 13.49
CA SER A 125 -11.88 -1.94 14.04
C SER A 125 -11.19 -1.42 15.31
N LEU A 126 -11.41 -2.08 16.45
CA LEU A 126 -10.76 -1.69 17.71
C LEU A 126 -9.23 -1.80 17.63
N PRO A 127 -8.61 -2.88 17.13
CA PRO A 127 -7.15 -2.95 17.00
C PRO A 127 -6.57 -1.86 16.08
N LEU A 128 -7.19 -1.61 14.92
CA LEU A 128 -6.67 -0.62 13.97
C LEU A 128 -6.86 0.82 14.49
N ALA A 129 -8.00 1.11 15.12
CA ALA A 129 -8.23 2.41 15.77
C ALA A 129 -7.23 2.65 16.91
N ALA A 130 -6.93 1.62 17.71
CA ALA A 130 -5.90 1.71 18.75
C ALA A 130 -4.50 1.93 18.16
N ALA A 131 -4.15 1.29 17.04
CA ALA A 131 -2.89 1.52 16.34
C ALA A 131 -2.76 2.96 15.84
N VAL A 132 -3.78 3.51 15.18
CA VAL A 132 -3.78 4.92 14.74
C VAL A 132 -3.64 5.89 15.93
N ALA A 133 -4.33 5.61 17.05
CA ALA A 133 -4.18 6.40 18.27
C ALA A 133 -2.76 6.32 18.85
N ARG A 134 -2.13 5.13 18.83
CA ARG A 134 -0.74 4.95 19.28
C ARG A 134 0.26 5.66 18.36
N ILE A 135 0.05 5.62 17.04
CA ILE A 135 0.87 6.36 16.06
C ILE A 135 0.86 7.85 16.41
N ARG A 136 -0.31 8.44 16.70
CA ARG A 136 -0.40 9.85 17.12
C ARG A 136 0.37 10.17 18.40
N GLN A 137 0.45 9.22 19.34
CA GLN A 137 1.27 9.38 20.54
C GLN A 137 2.76 9.37 20.18
N ILE A 138 3.20 8.44 19.32
CA ILE A 138 4.58 8.37 18.83
C ILE A 138 4.97 9.68 18.14
N GLU A 139 4.11 10.23 17.29
CA GLU A 139 4.33 11.53 16.64
C GLU A 139 4.54 12.66 17.65
N ALA A 140 3.72 12.70 18.71
CA ALA A 140 3.83 13.72 19.76
C ALA A 140 5.12 13.55 20.59
N GLU A 141 5.51 12.31 20.86
CA GLU A 141 6.74 11.96 21.60
C GLU A 141 8.00 12.34 20.80
N ARG A 142 8.01 12.04 19.49
CA ARG A 142 9.19 12.24 18.61
C ARG A 142 9.23 13.60 17.92
N LYS A 143 8.09 14.29 17.81
CA LYS A 143 7.91 15.51 17.00
C LYS A 143 8.20 15.25 15.51
N GLU A 144 7.82 14.07 15.06
CA GLU A 144 7.94 13.60 13.67
C GLU A 144 6.55 13.30 13.14
N GLU A 145 6.29 13.68 11.89
CA GLU A 145 4.98 13.52 11.26
C GLU A 145 4.89 12.17 10.57
N ILE A 146 3.80 11.45 10.80
CA ILE A 146 3.50 10.17 10.17
C ILE A 146 2.17 10.29 9.40
N VAL A 147 2.19 9.92 8.13
CA VAL A 147 1.00 9.84 7.28
C VAL A 147 0.63 8.37 7.07
N VAL A 148 -0.61 8.00 7.38
CA VAL A 148 -1.14 6.67 7.09
C VAL A 148 -2.00 6.76 5.83
N VAL A 149 -1.68 5.95 4.82
CA VAL A 149 -2.40 5.86 3.55
C VAL A 149 -2.95 4.46 3.40
N ALA A 150 -4.26 4.32 3.14
CA ALA A 150 -4.90 3.03 3.00
C ALA A 150 -5.81 2.93 1.79
N ALA A 151 -5.90 1.72 1.24
CA ALA A 151 -6.80 1.41 0.13
C ALA A 151 -8.27 1.46 0.58
N ALA A 152 -9.13 2.10 -0.22
CA ALA A 152 -10.55 2.23 0.10
C ALA A 152 -11.31 0.90 0.04
N GLY A 153 -10.81 -0.12 -0.66
CA GLY A 153 -11.46 -1.42 -0.79
C GLY A 153 -12.12 -1.63 -2.15
N ASN A 154 -12.34 -2.90 -2.48
CA ASN A 154 -12.79 -3.35 -3.79
C ASN A 154 -14.23 -3.92 -3.76
N PHE A 155 -15.10 -3.38 -2.89
CA PHE A 155 -16.44 -3.93 -2.64
C PHE A 155 -17.53 -3.30 -3.52
N GLY A 156 -17.26 -2.16 -4.17
CA GLY A 156 -18.22 -1.48 -5.05
C GLY A 156 -19.43 -0.86 -4.34
N ASP A 157 -19.35 -0.65 -3.03
CA ASP A 157 -20.38 -0.04 -2.19
C ASP A 157 -19.86 1.19 -1.41
N ASP A 158 -20.69 1.76 -0.54
CA ASP A 158 -20.38 2.93 0.28
C ASP A 158 -20.07 2.62 1.76
N ARG A 159 -19.99 1.32 2.10
CA ARG A 159 -19.71 0.87 3.45
C ARG A 159 -18.25 1.19 3.83
N PRO A 160 -17.98 1.64 5.06
CA PRO A 160 -16.64 1.98 5.49
C PRO A 160 -15.72 0.76 5.46
N THR A 161 -14.53 0.95 4.89
CA THR A 161 -13.47 -0.05 4.88
C THR A 161 -12.37 0.37 5.85
N TRP A 162 -11.94 -0.53 6.72
CA TRP A 162 -10.93 -0.26 7.75
C TRP A 162 -9.55 -0.78 7.31
N PRO A 163 -8.47 -0.01 7.52
CA PRO A 163 -8.38 1.24 8.29
C PRO A 163 -8.72 2.51 7.51
N ALA A 164 -8.97 2.45 6.20
CA ALA A 164 -9.15 3.65 5.35
C ALA A 164 -10.19 4.65 5.88
N ALA A 165 -11.32 4.19 6.39
CA ALA A 165 -12.39 5.06 6.91
C ALA A 165 -12.09 5.70 8.29
N LEU A 166 -10.92 5.49 8.89
CA LEU A 166 -10.52 6.16 10.13
C LEU A 166 -10.12 7.63 9.86
N HIS A 167 -10.50 8.56 10.75
CA HIS A 167 -10.29 10.00 10.58
C HIS A 167 -8.85 10.45 10.27
N ASP A 168 -7.83 9.74 10.79
CA ASP A 168 -6.42 10.09 10.61
C ASP A 168 -5.70 9.20 9.57
N VAL A 169 -6.48 8.58 8.68
CA VAL A 169 -5.99 7.74 7.58
C VAL A 169 -6.45 8.36 6.26
N VAL A 170 -5.53 8.47 5.30
CA VAL A 170 -5.83 8.91 3.94
C VAL A 170 -6.43 7.74 3.17
N ALA A 171 -7.72 7.80 2.88
CA ALA A 171 -8.44 6.79 2.12
C ALA A 171 -8.30 7.01 0.61
N VAL A 172 -7.79 6.00 -0.09
CA VAL A 172 -7.50 6.06 -1.53
C VAL A 172 -8.40 5.12 -2.32
N GLY A 173 -9.32 5.69 -3.08
CA GLY A 173 -10.16 4.98 -4.04
C GLY A 173 -9.49 4.77 -5.40
N SER A 174 -10.20 4.10 -6.30
CA SER A 174 -9.75 3.86 -7.68
C SER A 174 -10.61 4.56 -8.72
N VAL A 175 -9.96 5.09 -9.73
CA VAL A 175 -10.55 5.41 -11.04
C VAL A 175 -9.99 4.50 -12.13
N ASP A 176 -10.74 4.37 -13.21
CA ASP A 176 -10.27 3.76 -14.45
C ASP A 176 -9.39 4.75 -15.23
N THR A 177 -8.83 4.30 -16.36
CA THR A 177 -7.92 5.09 -17.20
C THR A 177 -8.59 6.32 -17.84
N ASP A 178 -9.92 6.34 -17.92
CA ASP A 178 -10.72 7.50 -18.37
C ASP A 178 -11.11 8.44 -17.21
N LEU A 179 -10.50 8.24 -16.04
CA LEU A 179 -10.70 9.00 -14.79
C LEU A 179 -12.12 8.92 -14.21
N ARG A 180 -12.92 7.93 -14.63
CA ARG A 180 -14.19 7.61 -13.98
C ARG A 180 -13.97 6.65 -12.82
N THR A 181 -14.75 6.80 -11.75
CA THR A 181 -14.70 5.89 -10.61
C THR A 181 -14.87 4.44 -11.06
N SER A 182 -13.93 3.58 -10.68
CA SER A 182 -14.02 2.15 -10.98
C SER A 182 -15.22 1.56 -10.25
N ALA A 183 -16.06 0.78 -10.95
CA ALA A 183 -17.32 0.27 -10.38
C ALA A 183 -17.12 -0.58 -9.11
N TRP A 184 -15.98 -1.25 -8.99
CA TRP A 184 -15.58 -2.07 -7.85
C TRP A 184 -14.91 -1.25 -6.73
N SER A 185 -14.52 0.01 -6.96
CA SER A 185 -13.97 0.83 -5.88
C SER A 185 -15.06 1.12 -4.85
N SER A 186 -14.77 0.83 -3.59
CA SER A 186 -15.54 1.38 -2.48
C SER A 186 -15.45 2.91 -2.50
N ARG A 187 -16.52 3.55 -2.02
CA ARG A 187 -16.75 5.00 -2.14
C ARG A 187 -17.42 5.54 -0.88
N GLY A 188 -17.57 6.85 -0.79
CA GLY A 188 -18.28 7.50 0.30
C GLY A 188 -17.59 8.76 0.78
N ALA A 189 -18.20 9.45 1.74
CA ALA A 189 -17.65 10.68 2.31
C ALA A 189 -16.32 10.46 3.07
N TRP A 190 -16.00 9.21 3.39
CA TRP A 190 -14.76 8.79 4.05
C TRP A 190 -13.60 8.55 3.06
N VAL A 191 -13.82 8.64 1.73
CA VAL A 191 -12.74 8.53 0.73
C VAL A 191 -12.20 9.91 0.38
N ASP A 192 -10.91 10.15 0.66
CA ASP A 192 -10.28 11.46 0.48
C ASP A 192 -9.91 11.76 -0.97
N VAL A 193 -9.40 10.75 -1.67
CA VAL A 193 -8.83 10.90 -3.02
C VAL A 193 -8.90 9.58 -3.78
N ALA A 194 -8.83 9.65 -5.11
CA ALA A 194 -8.70 8.49 -5.96
C ALA A 194 -7.57 8.68 -6.97
N THR A 195 -7.00 7.58 -7.45
CA THR A 195 -6.10 7.59 -8.61
C THR A 195 -6.30 6.32 -9.43
N VAL A 196 -5.59 6.20 -10.55
CA VAL A 196 -5.80 5.08 -11.48
C VAL A 196 -5.40 3.78 -10.80
N GLY A 197 -6.38 2.93 -10.50
CA GLY A 197 -6.15 1.61 -9.88
C GLY A 197 -6.35 0.45 -10.85
N ARG A 198 -6.66 0.72 -12.13
CA ARG A 198 -6.87 -0.30 -13.16
C ARG A 198 -5.63 -0.57 -14.00
N GLY A 199 -5.24 -1.84 -14.10
CA GLY A 199 -4.16 -2.30 -14.97
C GLY A 199 -2.81 -1.63 -14.71
N VAL A 200 -2.55 -1.29 -13.45
CA VAL A 200 -1.28 -0.69 -13.00
C VAL A 200 -0.17 -1.73 -13.23
N LEU A 201 0.97 -1.30 -13.78
CA LEU A 201 2.13 -2.17 -14.00
C LEU A 201 3.08 -2.06 -12.79
N SER A 202 3.53 -3.18 -12.24
CA SER A 202 4.54 -3.17 -11.17
C SER A 202 5.35 -4.47 -11.11
N THR A 203 6.43 -4.44 -10.32
CA THR A 203 7.29 -5.60 -10.06
C THR A 203 6.49 -6.75 -9.47
N TYR A 204 6.80 -7.97 -9.87
CA TYR A 204 6.08 -9.15 -9.41
C TYR A 204 7.05 -10.30 -9.09
N VAL A 205 6.49 -11.40 -8.61
CA VAL A 205 7.22 -12.61 -8.19
C VAL A 205 7.25 -13.65 -9.31
N ARG A 206 8.25 -14.54 -9.24
CA ARG A 206 8.34 -15.71 -10.11
C ARG A 206 7.28 -16.73 -9.72
N GLY A 207 6.66 -17.37 -10.71
CA GLY A 207 5.69 -18.45 -10.49
C GLY A 207 4.60 -18.48 -11.56
N GLN A 208 3.54 -19.23 -11.32
CA GLN A 208 2.42 -19.46 -12.23
C GLN A 208 1.10 -19.11 -11.56
N SER A 209 0.27 -18.31 -12.22
CA SER A 209 -1.12 -18.06 -11.82
C SER A 209 -2.04 -19.09 -12.48
N TYR A 210 -3.18 -19.37 -11.86
CA TYR A 210 -4.12 -20.37 -12.35
C TYR A 210 -5.56 -19.87 -12.29
N ASP A 211 -6.40 -20.35 -13.21
CA ASP A 211 -7.84 -20.14 -13.18
C ASP A 211 -8.53 -21.10 -12.18
N GLU A 212 -9.84 -20.92 -11.99
CA GLU A 212 -10.67 -21.81 -11.15
C GLU A 212 -10.69 -23.26 -11.66
N GLY A 213 -10.40 -23.47 -12.95
CA GLY A 213 -10.29 -24.79 -13.58
C GLY A 213 -8.92 -25.45 -13.38
N GLY A 214 -7.97 -24.77 -12.73
CA GLY A 214 -6.61 -25.26 -12.51
C GLY A 214 -5.71 -25.19 -13.73
N SER A 215 -6.05 -24.41 -14.76
CA SER A 215 -5.19 -24.15 -15.92
C SER A 215 -4.29 -22.95 -15.65
N VAL A 216 -3.03 -23.02 -16.08
CA VAL A 216 -2.10 -21.88 -15.99
C VAL A 216 -2.61 -20.73 -16.85
N VAL A 217 -2.72 -19.55 -16.26
CA VAL A 217 -3.14 -18.31 -16.94
C VAL A 217 -1.92 -17.49 -17.35
N ASP A 218 -1.01 -17.27 -16.41
CA ASP A 218 0.26 -16.57 -16.64
C ASP A 218 1.43 -17.34 -16.05
N GLU A 219 2.59 -17.23 -16.70
CA GLU A 219 3.87 -17.72 -16.21
C GLU A 219 4.85 -16.55 -16.07
N PHE A 220 5.35 -16.35 -14.86
CA PHE A 220 6.23 -15.27 -14.47
C PHE A 220 7.65 -15.79 -14.22
N GLY A 221 8.60 -15.34 -15.03
CA GLY A 221 10.02 -15.64 -14.86
C GLY A 221 10.73 -14.69 -13.89
N ASP A 222 12.05 -14.73 -13.90
CA ASP A 222 12.87 -13.85 -13.07
C ASP A 222 12.67 -12.38 -13.46
N ASN A 223 12.70 -11.49 -12.47
CA ASN A 223 12.44 -10.06 -12.66
C ASN A 223 11.07 -9.75 -13.28
N ALA A 224 10.05 -10.58 -13.02
CA ALA A 224 8.71 -10.40 -13.56
C ALA A 224 8.10 -9.03 -13.24
N PHE A 225 7.22 -8.57 -14.14
CA PHE A 225 6.26 -7.52 -13.89
C PHE A 225 4.87 -8.08 -14.18
N ALA A 226 3.86 -7.58 -13.47
CA ALA A 226 2.47 -7.93 -13.69
C ALA A 226 1.60 -6.68 -13.83
N ARG A 227 0.38 -6.87 -14.36
CA ARG A 227 -0.64 -5.82 -14.39
C ARG A 227 -1.80 -6.20 -13.51
N TRP A 228 -2.05 -5.41 -12.46
CA TRP A 228 -3.11 -5.68 -11.52
C TRP A 228 -4.07 -4.51 -11.34
N THR A 229 -5.26 -4.84 -10.87
CA THR A 229 -6.38 -3.91 -10.69
C THR A 229 -6.88 -3.97 -9.26
N GLY A 230 -7.01 -2.81 -8.62
CA GLY A 230 -7.47 -2.72 -7.23
C GLY A 230 -7.11 -1.39 -6.58
N THR A 231 -7.86 -1.00 -5.54
CA THR A 231 -7.51 0.17 -4.70
C THR A 231 -6.17 -0.05 -3.99
N SER A 232 -5.78 -1.30 -3.78
CA SER A 232 -4.46 -1.73 -3.30
C SER A 232 -3.30 -1.22 -4.16
N PHE A 233 -3.55 -0.88 -5.44
CA PHE A 233 -2.54 -0.33 -6.35
C PHE A 233 -2.72 1.17 -6.58
N ALA A 234 -3.82 1.76 -6.10
CA ALA A 234 -4.02 3.20 -6.05
C ALA A 234 -3.38 3.82 -4.79
N ALA A 235 -3.56 3.21 -3.62
CA ALA A 235 -2.97 3.65 -2.36
C ALA A 235 -1.45 3.90 -2.40
N PRO A 236 -0.60 2.97 -2.91
CA PRO A 236 0.84 3.16 -2.93
C PRO A 236 1.29 4.25 -3.90
N GLN A 237 0.47 4.60 -4.90
CA GLN A 237 0.76 5.76 -5.75
C GLN A 237 0.65 7.06 -4.95
N VAL A 238 -0.34 7.18 -4.07
CA VAL A 238 -0.49 8.35 -3.18
C VAL A 238 0.62 8.38 -2.15
N ALA A 239 0.94 7.24 -1.51
CA ALA A 239 2.08 7.15 -0.59
C ALA A 239 3.40 7.57 -1.26
N GLY A 240 3.67 7.06 -2.47
CA GLY A 240 4.82 7.46 -3.27
C GLY A 240 4.81 8.93 -3.67
N ALA A 241 3.65 9.50 -4.02
CA ALA A 241 3.53 10.91 -4.37
C ALA A 241 3.81 11.82 -3.17
N VAL A 242 3.37 11.44 -1.97
CA VAL A 242 3.70 12.15 -0.72
C VAL A 242 5.21 12.08 -0.46
N ALA A 243 5.83 10.91 -0.58
CA ALA A 243 7.28 10.76 -0.43
C ALA A 243 8.05 11.61 -1.46
N GLN A 244 7.63 11.59 -2.71
CA GLN A 244 8.25 12.37 -3.78
C GLN A 244 8.14 13.89 -3.53
N GLU A 245 7.03 14.33 -2.97
CA GLU A 245 6.83 15.73 -2.56
C GLU A 245 7.73 16.11 -1.38
N MET A 246 7.90 15.23 -0.38
CA MET A 246 8.84 15.44 0.72
C MET A 246 10.27 15.68 0.19
N VAL A 247 10.73 14.83 -0.75
CA VAL A 247 12.04 14.99 -1.41
C VAL A 247 12.10 16.30 -2.18
N ARG A 248 11.09 16.60 -3.01
CA ARG A 248 11.11 17.74 -3.92
C ARG A 248 11.12 19.08 -3.17
N ALA A 249 10.33 19.19 -2.11
CA ALA A 249 10.11 20.44 -1.39
C ALA A 249 10.88 20.55 -0.07
N GLY A 250 11.50 19.46 0.42
CA GLY A 250 12.22 19.45 1.69
C GLY A 250 11.30 19.68 2.89
N VAL A 251 10.08 19.14 2.84
CA VAL A 251 9.02 19.33 3.85
C VAL A 251 8.62 18.01 4.51
N GLY A 252 7.99 18.11 5.69
CA GLY A 252 7.43 16.95 6.39
C GLY A 252 6.22 16.31 5.69
N ALA A 253 5.89 15.08 6.07
CA ALA A 253 4.91 14.23 5.42
C ALA A 253 3.51 14.86 5.33
N ARG A 254 3.03 15.58 6.36
CA ARG A 254 1.69 16.21 6.31
C ARG A 254 1.66 17.42 5.37
N SER A 255 2.76 18.16 5.30
CA SER A 255 2.87 19.30 4.38
C SER A 255 2.93 18.83 2.94
N ALA A 256 3.69 17.77 2.68
CA ALA A 256 3.71 17.07 1.40
C ALA A 256 2.33 16.56 1.00
N LEU A 257 1.62 15.86 1.91
CA LEU A 257 0.27 15.37 1.68
C LEU A 257 -0.70 16.48 1.28
N ARG A 258 -0.70 17.62 1.98
CA ARG A 258 -1.58 18.75 1.63
C ARG A 258 -1.30 19.27 0.22
N THR A 259 -0.04 19.36 -0.19
CA THR A 259 0.34 19.77 -1.56
C THR A 259 -0.12 18.75 -2.59
N VAL A 260 0.07 17.46 -2.34
CA VAL A 260 -0.39 16.38 -3.22
C VAL A 260 -1.91 16.43 -3.39
N LEU A 261 -2.67 16.47 -2.29
CA LEU A 261 -4.13 16.50 -2.34
C LEU A 261 -4.68 17.79 -2.97
N ALA A 262 -4.00 18.92 -2.83
CA ALA A 262 -4.38 20.17 -3.50
C ALA A 262 -4.23 20.09 -5.04
N GLY A 263 -3.41 19.17 -5.54
CA GLY A 263 -3.27 18.90 -6.98
C GLY A 263 -4.37 18.02 -7.57
N ALA A 264 -5.26 17.45 -6.75
CA ALA A 264 -6.32 16.58 -7.22
C ALA A 264 -7.44 17.36 -7.95
N VAL A 265 -7.94 16.80 -9.04
CA VAL A 265 -9.01 17.39 -9.85
C VAL A 265 -10.33 16.72 -9.53
N ARG A 266 -11.38 17.50 -9.25
CA ARG A 266 -12.73 16.95 -9.08
C ARG A 266 -13.39 16.72 -10.43
N VAL A 267 -13.78 15.47 -10.69
CA VAL A 267 -14.62 15.10 -11.83
C VAL A 267 -16.09 15.14 -11.36
N GLY A 268 -16.79 16.23 -11.69
CA GLY A 268 -18.17 16.47 -11.22
C GLY A 268 -18.27 17.16 -9.86
N ARG A 269 -19.49 17.53 -9.43
CA ARG A 269 -19.71 18.30 -8.18
C ARG A 269 -19.56 17.46 -6.90
N GLU A 270 -19.87 16.17 -6.97
CA GLU A 270 -19.87 15.24 -5.83
C GLU A 270 -18.80 14.13 -5.95
N GLY A 271 -17.96 14.19 -6.99
CA GLY A 271 -16.93 13.18 -7.24
C GLY A 271 -15.76 13.30 -6.27
N THR A 272 -15.23 12.15 -5.85
CA THR A 272 -13.94 12.03 -5.15
C THR A 272 -12.86 12.76 -5.96
N PRO A 273 -12.02 13.61 -5.34
CA PRO A 273 -10.88 14.23 -6.02
C PRO A 273 -9.97 13.18 -6.65
N VAL A 274 -9.51 13.42 -7.88
CA VAL A 274 -8.70 12.45 -8.66
C VAL A 274 -7.28 12.99 -8.86
N LEU A 275 -6.29 12.16 -8.53
CA LEU A 275 -4.89 12.37 -8.87
C LEU A 275 -4.52 11.57 -10.12
N THR A 276 -3.70 12.15 -10.98
CA THR A 276 -3.04 11.42 -12.06
C THR A 276 -1.59 11.17 -11.66
N VAL A 277 -1.26 9.93 -11.28
CA VAL A 277 0.09 9.55 -10.82
C VAL A 277 0.75 8.60 -11.82
N LEU A 278 0.27 7.36 -11.92
CA LEU A 278 0.73 6.41 -12.95
C LEU A 278 -0.33 6.21 -14.05
N PRO A 279 0.10 5.99 -15.30
CA PRO A 279 -0.80 5.64 -16.39
C PRO A 279 -1.19 4.16 -16.27
N GLY A 280 -2.37 3.85 -15.75
CA GLY A 280 -2.95 2.50 -15.86
C GLY A 280 -3.22 2.12 -17.33
N MET A 281 -3.54 0.86 -17.59
CA MET A 281 -3.75 0.35 -18.95
C MET A 281 -4.87 -0.69 -19.05
#